data_AF-A0A6B2G495-F1
#
_entry.id   AF-A0A6B2G495-F1
#
_cell.length_a   1.000
_cell.length_b   1.000
_cell.length_c   1.000
_cell.angle_alpha   90.00
_cell.angle_beta   90.00
_cell.angle_gamma   90.00
#
_symmetry.space_group_name_H-M   'P 1'
#
loop_
_entity.id
_entity.type
_entity.pdbx_description
1 polymer ?
#
loop_
_entity_poly.entity_id
_entity_poly.type
_entity_poly.pdbx_seq_one_letter_code
_entity_poly.pdbx_strand_id
1 'polypeptide(L)'
;KPIQVKSIDNQFIFTWKIIIPLLENNLLFTQASNNQGVGSEVMIKIADLNKKVNENPSDVNSWLELVELQREKLGLNCSDKILAECQMAVLSKAITRNPKSEDLLLRELYITHNVSDSNSLREALDKIVFNFPNKITFWLMYFEYNQADFSHLSAS
;
A
#
# COMPACT_ATOMS: atom_id res chain seq x y z
N LYS A 1 -3.63 -22.67 -17.50
CA LYS A 1 -2.33 -22.10 -17.92
C LYS A 1 -1.85 -21.23 -16.77
N PRO A 2 -0.81 -21.62 -16.01
CA PRO A 2 -0.39 -20.82 -14.86
C PRO A 2 0.18 -19.49 -15.35
N ILE A 3 -0.28 -18.40 -14.76
CA ILE A 3 0.25 -17.07 -14.98
C ILE A 3 1.67 -17.08 -14.40
N GLN A 4 2.68 -16.91 -15.26
CA GLN A 4 4.04 -16.67 -14.79
C GLN A 4 4.04 -15.31 -14.10
N VAL A 5 4.10 -15.33 -12.78
CA VAL A 5 4.49 -14.15 -11.99
C VAL A 5 5.90 -13.81 -12.44
N LYS A 6 6.07 -12.66 -13.12
CA LYS A 6 7.39 -12.15 -13.46
C LYS A 6 8.15 -11.98 -12.15
N SER A 7 9.25 -12.72 -12.03
CA SER A 7 10.17 -12.67 -10.90
C SER A 7 10.66 -11.24 -10.73
N ILE A 8 10.06 -10.50 -9.79
CA ILE A 8 10.74 -9.34 -9.20
C ILE A 8 11.84 -9.95 -8.35
N ASP A 9 13.06 -9.83 -8.86
CA ASP A 9 14.26 -10.49 -8.38
C ASP A 9 14.48 -10.30 -6.87
N ASN A 10 15.11 -11.29 -6.23
CA ASN A 10 15.48 -11.31 -4.81
C ASN A 10 16.47 -10.18 -4.38
N GLN A 11 16.63 -9.13 -5.19
CA GLN A 11 17.48 -7.97 -4.94
C GLN A 11 16.68 -6.74 -4.45
N PHE A 12 15.35 -6.79 -4.49
CA PHE A 12 14.43 -5.74 -4.02
C PHE A 12 14.37 -5.56 -2.49
N ILE A 13 15.39 -6.04 -1.78
CA ILE A 13 15.19 -6.75 -0.52
C ILE A 13 15.60 -5.95 0.71
N PHE A 14 16.43 -4.90 0.64
CA PHE A 14 16.87 -4.24 1.88
C PHE A 14 15.85 -3.23 2.41
N THR A 15 15.49 -2.20 1.64
CA THR A 15 14.51 -1.21 2.12
C THR A 15 13.13 -1.82 2.31
N TRP A 16 12.65 -2.65 1.38
CA TRP A 16 11.33 -3.28 1.52
C TRP A 16 11.27 -4.32 2.64
N LYS A 17 12.33 -5.09 2.94
CA LYS A 17 12.31 -5.97 4.13
C LYS A 17 12.39 -5.22 5.45
N ILE A 18 12.78 -3.95 5.47
CA ILE A 18 12.72 -3.10 6.66
C ILE A 18 11.36 -2.40 6.73
N ILE A 19 10.91 -1.85 5.60
CA ILE A 19 9.69 -1.04 5.49
C ILE A 19 8.44 -1.92 5.56
N ILE A 20 8.40 -3.10 4.92
CA ILE A 20 7.22 -3.98 4.98
C ILE A 20 6.94 -4.41 6.42
N PRO A 21 7.91 -4.92 7.20
CA PRO A 21 7.67 -5.21 8.60
C PRO A 21 7.36 -3.97 9.42
N LEU A 22 7.88 -2.77 9.10
CA LEU A 22 7.48 -1.54 9.81
C LEU A 22 6.03 -1.14 9.50
N LEU A 23 5.59 -1.28 8.26
CA LEU A 23 4.20 -1.08 7.84
C LEU A 23 3.31 -2.13 8.51
N GLU A 24 3.67 -3.41 8.48
CA GLU A 24 2.90 -4.49 9.09
C GLU A 24 2.90 -4.47 10.62
N ASN A 25 4.01 -4.13 11.28
CA ASN A 25 4.09 -4.02 12.75
C ASN A 25 3.36 -2.79 13.28
N ASN A 26 3.31 -1.67 12.53
CA ASN A 26 2.43 -0.55 12.85
C ASN A 26 0.94 -0.87 12.60
N LEU A 27 0.63 -2.03 12.00
CA LEU A 27 -0.71 -2.47 11.59
C LEU A 27 -1.16 -3.78 12.27
N LEU A 28 -0.54 -4.20 13.39
CA LEU A 28 -0.98 -5.39 14.16
C LEU A 28 -2.27 -5.12 14.96
N PHE A 29 -3.39 -5.03 14.24
CA PHE A 29 -4.75 -5.35 14.68
C PHE A 29 -5.45 -5.82 13.41
N THR A 30 -5.66 -7.10 13.17
CA THR A 30 -6.65 -7.93 13.87
C THR A 30 -6.28 -9.41 13.68
N GLN A 31 -6.02 -10.13 14.77
CA GLN A 31 -5.99 -11.60 14.70
C GLN A 31 -7.42 -12.14 14.70
N ALA A 32 -7.66 -13.01 13.72
CA ALA A 32 -8.63 -14.09 13.65
C ALA A 32 -9.83 -14.04 14.62
N SER A 33 -11.04 -13.87 14.08
CA SER A 33 -12.26 -14.36 14.72
C SER A 33 -13.26 -14.88 13.68
N ASN A 34 -13.69 -16.12 13.91
CA ASN A 34 -14.63 -16.89 13.10
C ASN A 34 -15.94 -16.12 12.87
N ASN A 35 -16.44 -16.19 11.64
CA ASN A 35 -17.32 -15.17 11.10
C ASN A 35 -18.74 -15.69 10.85
N GLN A 36 -19.64 -15.43 11.81
CA GLN A 36 -21.06 -15.15 11.56
C GLN A 36 -21.50 -14.07 12.55
N GLY A 37 -21.16 -12.81 12.25
CA GLY A 37 -21.52 -11.64 13.07
C GLY A 37 -20.72 -10.35 12.78
N VAL A 38 -19.57 -10.46 12.11
CA VAL A 38 -18.56 -9.38 12.00
C VAL A 38 -18.97 -8.24 11.04
N GLY A 39 -19.89 -8.49 10.11
CA GLY A 39 -20.27 -7.50 9.10
C GLY A 39 -20.87 -6.21 9.67
N SER A 40 -21.62 -6.28 10.77
CA SER A 40 -22.23 -5.10 11.40
C SER A 40 -21.20 -4.22 12.10
N GLU A 41 -20.28 -4.84 12.85
CA GLU A 41 -19.26 -4.15 13.63
C GLU A 41 -18.23 -3.43 12.74
N VAL A 42 -17.77 -4.10 11.68
CA VAL A 42 -16.86 -3.51 10.69
C VAL A 42 -17.50 -2.29 10.03
N MET A 43 -18.79 -2.36 9.70
CA MET A 43 -19.50 -1.24 9.08
C MET A 43 -19.69 -0.05 10.03
N ILE A 44 -19.91 -0.29 11.33
CA ILE A 44 -19.93 0.76 12.36
C ILE A 44 -18.56 1.43 12.45
N LYS A 45 -17.49 0.64 12.56
CA LYS A 45 -16.12 1.16 12.64
C LYS A 45 -15.73 1.99 11.41
N ILE A 46 -16.11 1.54 10.21
CA ILE A 46 -15.92 2.29 8.97
C ILE A 46 -16.70 3.61 9.00
N ALA A 47 -17.92 3.63 9.53
CA ALA A 47 -18.71 4.86 9.63
C ALA A 47 -18.04 5.87 10.58
N ASP A 48 -17.58 5.41 11.75
CA ASP A 48 -16.88 6.24 12.73
C ASP A 48 -15.58 6.81 12.18
N LEU A 49 -14.79 5.99 11.49
CA LEU A 49 -13.55 6.45 10.86
C LEU A 49 -13.83 7.44 9.72
N ASN A 50 -14.87 7.22 8.91
CA ASN A 50 -15.26 8.17 7.87
C ASN A 50 -15.64 9.54 8.46
N LYS A 51 -16.36 9.55 9.59
CA LYS A 51 -16.65 10.78 10.34
C LYS A 51 -15.35 11.43 10.82
N LYS A 52 -14.46 10.66 11.43
CA LYS A 52 -13.19 11.14 11.98
C LYS A 52 -12.28 11.77 10.92
N VAL A 53 -12.12 11.13 9.76
CA VAL A 53 -11.30 11.70 8.66
C VAL A 53 -11.98 12.87 7.96
N ASN A 54 -13.30 13.03 8.10
CA ASN A 54 -14.00 14.21 7.60
C ASN A 54 -13.83 15.41 8.55
N GLU A 55 -13.86 15.16 9.86
CA GLU A 55 -13.64 16.17 10.90
C GLU A 55 -12.16 16.60 11.00
N ASN A 56 -11.24 15.63 10.89
CA ASN A 56 -9.80 15.86 10.86
C ASN A 56 -9.16 15.14 9.66
N PRO A 57 -9.15 15.78 8.47
CA PRO A 57 -8.54 15.19 7.27
C PRO A 57 -7.05 14.92 7.39
N SER A 58 -6.35 15.51 8.38
CA SER A 58 -4.91 15.33 8.60
C SER A 58 -4.55 14.10 9.44
N ASP A 59 -5.55 13.37 9.95
CA ASP A 59 -5.34 12.14 10.72
C ASP A 59 -4.96 10.98 9.79
N VAL A 60 -3.67 10.85 9.51
CA VAL A 60 -3.09 9.82 8.64
C VAL A 60 -3.41 8.40 9.13
N ASN A 61 -3.40 8.17 10.45
CA ASN A 61 -3.65 6.84 11.01
C ASN A 61 -5.09 6.38 10.75
N SER A 62 -6.06 7.28 10.89
CA SER A 62 -7.45 6.96 10.61
C SER A 62 -7.69 6.68 9.12
N TRP A 63 -6.93 7.34 8.23
CA TRP A 63 -6.94 7.01 6.81
C TRP A 63 -6.37 5.62 6.53
N LEU A 64 -5.21 5.28 7.11
CA LEU A 64 -4.60 3.96 6.94
C LEU A 64 -5.49 2.84 7.49
N GLU A 65 -6.14 3.07 8.62
CA GLU A 65 -7.09 2.11 9.19
C GLU A 65 -8.30 1.87 8.27
N LEU A 66 -8.82 2.92 7.62
CA LEU A 66 -9.88 2.77 6.60
C LEU A 66 -9.42 1.95 5.39
N VAL A 67 -8.14 2.02 5.02
CA VAL A 67 -7.55 1.24 3.93
C VAL A 67 -7.52 -0.25 4.31
N GLU A 68 -7.13 -0.58 5.54
CA GLU A 68 -7.09 -1.99 5.98
C GLU A 68 -8.48 -2.61 6.11
N LEU A 69 -9.45 -1.86 6.63
CA LEU A 69 -10.83 -2.36 6.79
C LEU A 69 -11.53 -2.69 5.47
N GLN A 70 -10.98 -2.30 4.31
CA GLN A 70 -11.55 -2.73 3.02
C GLN A 70 -11.54 -4.25 2.86
N ARG A 71 -10.55 -4.96 3.41
CA ARG A 71 -10.49 -6.44 3.35
C ARG A 71 -11.61 -7.08 4.16
N GLU A 72 -11.84 -6.59 5.38
CA GLU A 72 -12.91 -7.07 6.24
C GLU A 72 -14.30 -6.70 5.69
N LYS A 73 -14.44 -5.51 5.09
CA LYS A 73 -15.66 -5.05 4.43
C LYS A 73 -16.05 -5.88 3.21
N LEU A 74 -15.08 -6.22 2.35
CA LEU A 74 -15.31 -6.99 1.13
C LEU A 74 -15.40 -8.50 1.40
N GLY A 75 -14.84 -8.94 2.53
CA GLY A 75 -14.74 -10.34 2.92
C GLY A 75 -13.53 -11.04 2.30
N LEU A 76 -13.10 -12.13 2.94
CA LEU A 76 -11.88 -12.88 2.59
C LEU A 76 -11.92 -13.53 1.20
N ASN A 77 -13.11 -13.67 0.60
CA ASN A 77 -13.29 -14.28 -0.72
C ASN A 77 -13.17 -13.28 -1.87
N CYS A 78 -12.94 -11.99 -1.58
CA CYS A 78 -12.74 -10.97 -2.59
C CYS A 78 -11.39 -11.16 -3.31
N SER A 79 -11.32 -10.84 -4.60
CA SER A 79 -10.05 -10.88 -5.32
C SER A 79 -9.12 -9.76 -4.86
N ASP A 80 -7.80 -10.02 -4.83
CA ASP A 80 -6.81 -9.02 -4.45
C ASP A 80 -6.86 -7.77 -5.35
N LYS A 81 -7.28 -7.93 -6.61
CA LYS A 81 -7.51 -6.81 -7.53
C LYS A 81 -8.63 -5.89 -7.06
N ILE A 82 -9.80 -6.44 -6.72
CA ILE A 82 -10.95 -5.63 -6.26
C ILE A 82 -10.63 -4.98 -4.91
N LEU A 83 -9.95 -5.71 -4.03
CA LEU A 83 -9.47 -5.16 -2.77
C LEU A 83 -8.54 -3.97 -3.00
N ALA A 84 -7.53 -4.13 -3.86
CA ALA A 84 -6.59 -3.07 -4.15
C ALA A 84 -7.26 -1.85 -4.79
N GLU A 85 -8.20 -2.04 -5.72
CA GLU A 85 -8.99 -0.92 -6.29
C GLU A 85 -9.72 -0.14 -5.19
N CYS A 86 -10.34 -0.83 -4.22
CA CYS A 86 -11.02 -0.19 -3.10
C CYS A 86 -10.05 0.53 -2.16
N GLN A 87 -8.91 -0.08 -1.86
CA GLN A 87 -7.87 0.50 -1.02
C GLN A 87 -7.25 1.74 -1.66
N MET A 88 -6.95 1.68 -2.96
CA MET A 88 -6.41 2.79 -3.74
C MET A 88 -7.39 3.96 -3.83
N ALA A 89 -8.70 3.70 -3.89
CA ALA A 89 -9.71 4.76 -3.86
C ALA A 89 -9.68 5.55 -2.53
N VAL A 90 -9.51 4.87 -1.40
CA VAL A 90 -9.37 5.51 -0.09
C VAL A 90 -8.03 6.26 0.01
N LEU A 91 -6.92 5.62 -0.40
CA LEU A 91 -5.60 6.24 -0.39
C LEU A 91 -5.51 7.48 -1.25
N SER A 92 -6.09 7.47 -2.46
CA SER A 92 -6.10 8.63 -3.36
C SER A 92 -6.77 9.84 -2.70
N LYS A 93 -7.88 9.62 -2.00
CA LYS A 93 -8.54 10.65 -1.19
C LYS A 93 -7.66 11.12 -0.04
N ALA A 94 -7.02 10.20 0.67
CA ALA A 94 -6.13 10.51 1.79
C ALA A 94 -4.89 11.33 1.35
N ILE A 95 -4.23 10.93 0.26
CA ILE A 95 -3.06 11.61 -0.33
C ILE A 95 -3.44 12.99 -0.84
N THR A 96 -4.62 13.16 -1.44
CA THR A 96 -5.10 14.50 -1.85
C THR A 96 -5.18 15.47 -0.66
N ARG A 97 -5.51 14.97 0.53
CA ARG A 97 -5.56 15.77 1.77
C ARG A 97 -4.19 15.86 2.47
N ASN A 98 -3.35 14.86 2.31
CA ASN A 98 -2.07 14.68 3.02
C ASN A 98 -0.92 14.36 2.03
N PRO A 99 -0.64 15.23 1.06
CA PRO A 99 0.23 14.88 -0.08
C PRO A 99 1.66 14.55 0.32
N LYS A 100 2.13 15.06 1.47
CA LYS A 100 3.51 14.88 1.97
C LYS A 100 3.67 13.74 2.97
N SER A 101 2.59 13.00 3.27
CA SER A 101 2.61 11.90 4.23
C SER A 101 3.38 10.72 3.64
N GLU A 102 4.53 10.38 4.23
CA GLU A 102 5.33 9.24 3.79
C GLU A 102 4.56 7.93 3.94
N ASP A 103 3.81 7.76 5.03
CA ASP A 103 3.09 6.51 5.30
C ASP A 103 2.03 6.20 4.24
N LEU A 104 1.29 7.23 3.77
CA LEU A 104 0.28 7.07 2.73
C LEU A 104 0.91 6.74 1.37
N LEU A 105 2.02 7.41 1.03
CA LEU A 105 2.76 7.18 -0.22
C LEU A 105 3.43 5.79 -0.21
N LEU A 106 3.97 5.36 0.92
CA LEU A 106 4.50 4.01 1.09
C LEU A 106 3.41 2.95 0.97
N ARG A 107 2.22 3.20 1.53
CA ARG A 107 1.08 2.29 1.38
C ARG A 107 0.59 2.19 -0.07
N GLU A 108 0.57 3.32 -0.80
CA GLU A 108 0.28 3.37 -2.23
C GLU A 108 1.26 2.48 -3.01
N LEU A 109 2.57 2.69 -2.82
CA LEU A 109 3.61 1.90 -3.48
C LEU A 109 3.51 0.40 -3.15
N TYR A 110 3.22 0.05 -1.89
CA TYR A 110 3.07 -1.34 -1.47
C TYR A 110 1.91 -2.03 -2.19
N ILE A 111 0.75 -1.38 -2.28
CA ILE A 111 -0.41 -1.94 -2.98
C ILE A 111 -0.10 -2.05 -4.48
N THR A 112 0.47 -1.02 -5.09
CA THR A 112 0.85 -1.05 -6.51
C THR A 112 1.81 -2.20 -6.82
N HIS A 113 2.84 -2.42 -6.00
CA HIS A 113 3.79 -3.53 -6.15
C HIS A 113 3.08 -4.90 -6.15
N ASN A 114 2.07 -5.09 -5.30
CA ASN A 114 1.43 -6.39 -5.12
C ASN A 114 0.40 -6.75 -6.19
N VAL A 115 -0.18 -5.77 -6.89
CA VAL A 115 -1.28 -6.02 -7.85
C VAL A 115 -1.00 -5.58 -9.28
N SER A 116 0.04 -4.77 -9.49
CA SER A 116 0.36 -4.18 -10.79
C SER A 116 1.64 -4.76 -11.37
N ASP A 117 1.89 -4.49 -12.65
CA ASP A 117 3.17 -4.82 -13.28
C ASP A 117 4.30 -3.88 -12.83
N SER A 118 5.54 -4.29 -13.12
CA SER A 118 6.75 -3.52 -12.79
C SER A 118 6.70 -2.09 -13.32
N ASN A 119 6.14 -1.85 -14.51
CA ASN A 119 6.05 -0.51 -15.12
C ASN A 119 5.16 0.43 -14.29
N SER A 120 4.03 -0.08 -13.79
CA SER A 120 3.11 0.70 -12.95
C SER A 120 3.75 1.12 -11.63
N LEU A 121 4.51 0.22 -10.99
CA LEU A 121 5.26 0.54 -9.78
C LEU A 121 6.35 1.59 -10.07
N ARG A 122 6.98 1.48 -11.22
CA ARG A 122 8.00 2.44 -11.65
C ARG A 122 7.42 3.84 -11.83
N GLU A 123 6.30 3.96 -12.53
CA GLU A 123 5.60 5.24 -12.75
C GLU A 123 5.16 5.88 -11.43
N ALA A 124 4.63 5.08 -10.49
CA ALA A 124 4.27 5.56 -9.16
C ALA A 124 5.48 6.10 -8.38
N LEU A 125 6.61 5.38 -8.45
CA LEU A 125 7.84 5.77 -7.77
C LEU A 125 8.48 7.02 -8.40
N ASP A 126 8.52 7.10 -9.73
CA ASP A 126 8.94 8.30 -10.47
C ASP A 126 8.17 9.53 -9.99
N LYS A 127 6.83 9.43 -9.97
CA LYS A 127 5.95 10.50 -9.51
C LYS A 127 6.27 10.94 -8.08
N ILE A 128 6.44 10.00 -7.16
CA ILE A 128 6.73 10.34 -5.75
C ILE A 128 8.08 11.04 -5.61
N VAL A 129 9.11 10.48 -6.23
CA VAL A 129 10.49 10.96 -6.10
C VAL A 129 10.67 12.36 -6.69
N PHE A 130 10.06 12.63 -7.85
CA PHE A 130 10.14 13.95 -8.49
C PHE A 130 9.25 15.00 -7.83
N ASN A 131 8.13 14.60 -7.20
CA ASN A 131 7.28 15.52 -6.45
C ASN A 131 7.80 15.81 -5.03
N PHE A 132 8.53 14.88 -4.42
CA PHE A 132 9.04 14.98 -3.04
C PHE A 132 10.55 14.69 -2.96
N PRO A 133 11.39 15.54 -3.59
CA PRO A 133 12.83 15.27 -3.71
C PRO A 133 13.57 15.25 -2.37
N ASN A 134 12.98 15.79 -1.30
CA ASN A 134 13.55 15.79 0.04
C ASN A 134 13.31 14.50 0.84
N LYS A 135 12.58 13.53 0.28
CA LYS A 135 12.23 12.27 0.94
C LYS A 135 13.22 11.18 0.55
N ILE A 136 14.33 11.09 1.29
CA ILE A 136 15.45 10.19 0.98
C ILE A 136 15.00 8.72 0.90
N THR A 137 14.03 8.30 1.71
CA THR A 137 13.46 6.94 1.68
C THR A 137 13.03 6.52 0.27
N PHE A 138 12.31 7.38 -0.45
CA PHE A 138 11.84 7.05 -1.81
C PHE A 138 12.97 7.07 -2.83
N TRP A 139 13.98 7.92 -2.66
CA TRP A 139 15.18 7.88 -3.50
C TRP A 139 15.96 6.59 -3.32
N LEU A 140 16.11 6.09 -2.09
CA LEU A 140 16.75 4.80 -1.84
C LEU A 140 15.99 3.66 -2.52
N MET A 141 14.67 3.61 -2.34
CA MET A 141 13.81 2.64 -3.02
C MET A 141 13.92 2.73 -4.55
N TYR A 142 14.04 3.95 -5.08
CA TYR A 142 14.22 4.20 -6.50
C TYR A 142 15.57 3.70 -7.01
N PHE A 143 16.66 3.98 -6.32
CA PHE A 143 17.97 3.47 -6.71
C PHE A 143 18.02 1.94 -6.65
N GLU A 144 17.42 1.33 -5.62
CA GLU A 144 17.30 -0.12 -5.52
C GLU A 144 16.48 -0.71 -6.68
N TYR A 145 15.36 -0.08 -7.05
CA TYR A 145 14.56 -0.47 -8.21
C TYR A 145 15.40 -0.51 -9.48
N ASN A 146 16.11 0.59 -9.78
CA ASN A 146 16.93 0.68 -10.99
C ASN A 146 18.10 -0.31 -10.98
N GLN A 147 18.72 -0.53 -9.81
CA GLN A 147 19.86 -1.46 -9.70
C GLN A 147 19.43 -2.90 -10.01
N ALA A 148 18.26 -3.33 -9.54
CA ALA A 148 17.71 -4.64 -9.87
C ALA A 148 17.48 -4.80 -11.38
N ASP A 149 16.95 -3.77 -12.05
CA ASP A 149 16.75 -3.78 -13.51
C ASP A 149 18.08 -3.86 -14.28
N PHE A 150 19.10 -3.11 -13.87
CA PHE A 150 20.43 -3.16 -14.51
C PHE A 150 21.12 -4.52 -14.34
N SER A 151 20.99 -5.16 -13.17
CA SER A 151 21.51 -6.50 -12.95
C SER A 151 20.91 -7.51 -13.95
N HIS A 152 19.60 -7.45 -14.18
CA HIS A 152 18.91 -8.31 -15.15
C HIS A 152 19.41 -8.08 -16.59
N LEU A 153 19.66 -6.82 -16.97
CA LEU A 153 20.18 -6.48 -18.30
C LEU A 153 21.64 -6.93 -18.49
N SER A 154 22.46 -6.89 -17.44
CA SER A 154 23.88 -7.26 -17.50
C SER A 154 24.15 -8.77 -17.53
N ALA A 155 23.16 -9.58 -17.11
CA ALA A 155 23.23 -11.04 -17.08
C ALA A 155 22.66 -11.71 -18.36
N SER A 156 22.14 -10.91 -19.31
CA SER A 156 21.63 -11.34 -20.61
C SER A 156 22.67 -11.15 -21.71
#